data_AF-A0A9E5NN22-F1
#
_entry.id   AF-A0A9E5NN22-F1
#
_cell.length_a   1.000
_cell.length_b   1.000
_cell.length_c   1.000
_cell.angle_alpha   90.00
_cell.angle_beta   90.00
_cell.angle_gamma   90.00
#
_symmetry.space_group_name_H-M   'P 1'
#
loop_
_entity.id
_entity.type
_entity.pdbx_description
1 polymer ?
#
loop_
_entity_poly.entity_id
_entity_poly.type
_entity_poly.pdbx_seq_one_letter_code
_entity_poly.pdbx_strand_id
1 'polypeptide(L)'
;MFFDYVHYLPLLERKPGSLDHARPLGDLDLPECFDTLRRRLESEEDKRGEGTREFIKVLRLLEDYPLARLRQAVEKGLAIRAHTREAIAQFLIPHPSKQWMTFKLDGREHLRHVRVVQPDLSLYRTLLSDGGAT
;
A
#
# COMPACT_ATOMS: atom_id res chain seq x y z
N MET A 1 -20.84 15.25 -19.24
CA MET A 1 -21.37 14.13 -18.44
C MET A 1 -20.16 13.37 -17.94
N PHE A 2 -19.70 13.66 -16.72
CA PHE A 2 -18.51 13.00 -16.16
C PHE A 2 -18.94 11.61 -15.69
N PHE A 3 -18.62 10.58 -16.47
CA PHE A 3 -18.74 9.21 -16.00
C PHE A 3 -17.63 9.02 -14.96
N ASP A 4 -18.03 9.00 -13.69
CA ASP A 4 -17.10 8.71 -12.60
C ASP A 4 -16.72 7.22 -12.70
N TYR A 5 -15.57 6.95 -13.30
CA TYR A 5 -15.02 5.62 -13.56
C TYR A 5 -14.96 4.77 -12.27
N VAL A 6 -14.85 5.44 -11.12
CA VAL A 6 -14.97 4.86 -9.77
C VAL A 6 -16.26 4.05 -9.61
N HIS A 7 -17.38 4.55 -10.15
CA HIS A 7 -18.68 3.89 -10.02
C HIS A 7 -18.74 2.52 -10.71
N TYR A 8 -17.86 2.25 -11.66
CA TYR A 8 -17.79 0.98 -12.38
C TYR A 8 -16.87 -0.05 -11.72
N LEU A 9 -15.97 0.36 -10.83
CA LEU A 9 -15.02 -0.55 -10.21
C LEU A 9 -15.70 -1.64 -9.34
N PRO A 10 -16.77 -1.36 -8.58
CA PRO A 10 -17.53 -2.40 -7.88
C PRO A 10 -18.17 -3.43 -8.83
N LEU A 11 -18.56 -3.01 -10.05
CA LEU A 11 -19.11 -3.92 -11.06
C LEU A 11 -18.03 -4.84 -11.63
N LEU A 12 -16.80 -4.34 -11.77
CA LEU A 12 -15.66 -5.10 -12.27
C LEU A 12 -15.19 -6.14 -11.26
N GLU A 13 -15.28 -5.87 -9.97
CA GLU A 13 -14.97 -6.86 -8.94
C GLU A 13 -15.90 -8.09 -9.05
N ARG A 14 -17.19 -7.87 -9.36
CA ARG A 14 -18.17 -8.95 -9.57
C ARG A 14 -17.97 -9.70 -10.90
N LYS A 15 -17.44 -9.02 -11.93
CA LYS A 15 -17.20 -9.59 -13.26
C LYS A 15 -15.85 -9.14 -13.83
N PRO A 16 -14.73 -9.74 -13.37
CA PRO A 16 -13.39 -9.31 -13.74
C PRO A 16 -13.09 -9.49 -15.24
N GLY A 17 -13.73 -10.47 -15.89
CA GLY A 17 -13.63 -10.67 -17.34
C GLY A 17 -14.23 -9.56 -18.19
N SER A 18 -14.90 -8.57 -17.58
CA SER A 18 -15.42 -7.39 -18.29
C SER A 18 -14.46 -6.21 -18.27
N LEU A 19 -13.29 -6.32 -17.62
CA LEU A 19 -12.32 -5.22 -17.51
C LEU A 19 -11.88 -4.72 -18.89
N ASP A 20 -11.64 -5.63 -19.83
CA ASP A 20 -11.25 -5.29 -21.20
C ASP A 20 -12.39 -4.64 -22.01
N HIS A 21 -13.64 -4.89 -21.60
CA HIS A 21 -14.84 -4.33 -22.23
C HIS A 21 -15.36 -3.07 -21.53
N ALA A 22 -14.73 -2.65 -20.43
CA ALA A 22 -15.11 -1.47 -19.69
C ALA A 22 -14.63 -0.20 -20.41
N ARG A 23 -15.43 0.28 -21.37
CA ARG A 23 -15.20 1.54 -22.08
C ARG A 23 -14.76 2.71 -21.17
N PRO A 24 -15.36 2.93 -19.98
CA PRO A 24 -14.96 4.04 -19.10
C PRO A 24 -13.52 3.97 -18.58
N LEU A 25 -12.91 2.77 -18.53
CA LEU A 25 -11.50 2.59 -18.17
C LEU A 25 -10.58 2.83 -19.36
N GLY A 26 -11.03 2.53 -20.58
CA GLY A 26 -10.29 2.81 -21.82
C GLY A 26 -10.16 4.31 -22.09
N ASP A 27 -11.17 5.10 -21.72
CA ASP A 27 -11.16 6.56 -21.82
C ASP A 27 -10.28 7.24 -20.74
N LEU A 28 -9.77 6.50 -19.75
CA LEU A 28 -9.09 7.06 -18.58
C LEU A 28 -7.61 7.45 -18.84
N ASP A 29 -7.08 7.25 -20.04
CA ASP A 29 -5.67 7.48 -20.40
C ASP A 29 -4.71 6.99 -19.30
N LEU A 30 -4.89 5.72 -18.89
CA LEU A 30 -4.12 5.11 -17.82
C LEU A 30 -2.63 5.06 -18.21
N PRO A 31 -1.71 5.54 -17.33
CA PRO A 31 -0.28 5.48 -17.60
C PRO A 31 0.22 4.05 -17.86
N GLU A 32 1.24 3.89 -18.70
CA GLU A 32 1.81 2.59 -19.11
C GLU A 32 2.22 1.69 -17.93
N CYS A 33 2.57 2.28 -16.78
CA CYS A 33 2.90 1.54 -15.57
C CYS A 33 1.75 0.63 -15.09
N PHE A 34 0.49 0.99 -15.35
CA PHE A 34 -0.67 0.17 -14.98
C PHE A 34 -0.79 -1.07 -15.87
N ASP A 35 -0.50 -0.97 -17.17
CA ASP A 35 -0.45 -2.14 -18.05
C ASP A 35 0.67 -3.11 -17.63
N THR A 36 1.83 -2.55 -17.29
CA THR A 36 2.96 -3.35 -16.78
C THR A 36 2.59 -4.06 -15.48
N LEU A 37 1.89 -3.38 -14.56
CA LEU A 37 1.41 -3.97 -13.31
C LEU A 37 0.41 -5.10 -13.57
N ARG A 38 -0.56 -4.89 -14.47
CA ARG A 38 -1.54 -5.92 -14.84
C ARG A 38 -0.85 -7.18 -15.36
N ARG A 39 0.11 -7.03 -16.28
CA ARG A 39 0.88 -8.17 -16.82
C ARG A 39 1.68 -8.90 -15.74
N ARG A 40 2.24 -8.19 -14.76
CA ARG A 40 2.96 -8.79 -13.62
C ARG A 40 2.01 -9.63 -12.76
N LEU A 41 0.90 -9.04 -12.33
CA LEU A 41 -0.10 -9.71 -11.51
C LEU A 41 -0.71 -10.93 -12.21
N GLU A 42 -0.99 -10.84 -13.51
CA GLU A 42 -1.51 -11.97 -14.30
C GLU A 42 -0.46 -13.08 -14.52
N SER A 43 0.84 -12.74 -14.46
CA SER A 43 1.94 -13.71 -14.62
C SER A 43 2.35 -14.39 -13.32
N GLU A 44 2.13 -13.76 -12.17
CA GLU A 44 2.51 -14.30 -10.85
C GLU A 44 1.45 -15.22 -10.25
N GLU A 45 0.18 -15.05 -10.63
CA GLU A 45 -0.92 -15.83 -10.10
C GLU A 45 -1.16 -17.12 -10.89
N ASP A 46 -1.10 -18.28 -10.21
CA ASP A 46 -1.32 -19.59 -10.83
C ASP A 46 -2.76 -19.79 -11.33
N LYS A 47 -3.71 -19.07 -10.72
CA LYS A 47 -5.14 -19.19 -11.03
C LYS A 47 -5.58 -18.12 -12.00
N ARG A 48 -6.13 -18.58 -13.12
CA ARG A 48 -6.67 -17.70 -14.17
C ARG A 48 -7.70 -16.72 -13.61
N GLY A 49 -7.36 -15.43 -13.69
CA GLY A 49 -8.24 -14.32 -13.29
C GLY A 49 -8.04 -13.81 -11.87
N GLU A 50 -7.21 -14.43 -11.02
CA GLU A 50 -6.85 -13.85 -9.71
C GLU A 50 -5.99 -12.59 -9.89
N GLY A 51 -5.02 -12.61 -10.81
CA GLY A 51 -4.21 -11.43 -11.13
C GLY A 51 -5.03 -10.24 -11.65
N THR A 52 -6.04 -10.49 -12.50
CA THR A 52 -6.95 -9.44 -12.98
C THR A 52 -7.82 -8.88 -11.86
N ARG A 53 -8.27 -9.72 -10.91
CA ARG A 53 -9.01 -9.26 -9.72
C ARG A 53 -8.13 -8.39 -8.84
N GLU A 54 -6.89 -8.79 -8.63
CA GLU A 54 -5.92 -8.02 -7.84
C GLU A 54 -5.62 -6.67 -8.49
N PHE A 55 -5.48 -6.64 -9.81
CA PHE A 55 -5.35 -5.40 -10.56
C PHE A 55 -6.57 -4.48 -10.41
N ILE A 56 -7.79 -5.03 -10.45
CA ILE A 56 -9.03 -4.27 -10.17
C ILE A 56 -8.98 -3.67 -8.76
N LYS A 57 -8.55 -4.43 -7.75
CA LYS A 57 -8.41 -3.91 -6.38
C LYS A 57 -7.41 -2.76 -6.30
N VAL A 58 -6.33 -2.77 -7.08
CA VAL A 58 -5.39 -1.64 -7.18
C VAL A 58 -6.08 -0.44 -7.82
N LEU A 59 -6.85 -0.62 -8.91
CA LEU A 59 -7.60 0.47 -9.53
C LEU A 59 -8.63 1.09 -8.58
N ARG A 60 -9.22 0.30 -7.67
CA ARG A 60 -10.11 0.80 -6.60
C ARG A 60 -9.44 1.75 -5.62
N LEU A 61 -8.10 1.83 -5.59
CA LEU A 61 -7.44 2.89 -4.82
C LEU A 61 -7.67 4.29 -5.42
N LEU A 62 -8.13 4.39 -6.67
CA LEU A 62 -8.55 5.66 -7.26
C LEU A 62 -9.82 6.23 -6.63
N GLU A 63 -10.57 5.44 -5.84
CA GLU A 63 -11.73 5.92 -5.06
C GLU A 63 -11.29 6.90 -3.96
N ASP A 64 -10.12 6.64 -3.36
CA ASP A 64 -9.60 7.39 -2.21
C ASP A 64 -8.41 8.31 -2.57
N TYR A 65 -7.72 8.04 -3.69
CA TYR A 65 -6.45 8.69 -4.03
C TYR A 65 -6.44 9.20 -5.48
N PRO A 66 -5.84 10.39 -5.73
CA PRO A 66 -5.73 10.91 -7.09
C PRO A 66 -4.78 10.05 -7.94
N LEU A 67 -5.08 9.94 -9.25
CA LEU A 67 -4.30 9.13 -10.22
C LEU A 67 -2.80 9.41 -10.16
N ALA A 68 -2.40 10.69 -10.02
CA ALA A 68 -0.99 11.06 -9.93
C ALA A 68 -0.25 10.41 -8.74
N ARG A 69 -0.93 10.27 -7.59
CA ARG A 69 -0.37 9.65 -6.39
C ARG A 69 -0.36 8.13 -6.52
N LEU A 70 -1.42 7.55 -7.07
CA LEU A 70 -1.47 6.11 -7.35
C LEU A 70 -0.41 5.69 -8.36
N ARG A 71 -0.20 6.46 -9.42
CA ARG A 71 0.88 6.23 -10.38
C ARG A 71 2.25 6.13 -9.71
N GLN A 72 2.60 7.08 -8.84
CA GLN A 72 3.87 7.06 -8.10
C GLN A 72 3.99 5.83 -7.19
N ALA A 73 2.89 5.40 -6.56
CA ALA A 73 2.85 4.20 -5.75
C ALA A 73 3.07 2.93 -6.60
N VAL A 74 2.43 2.85 -7.77
CA VAL A 74 2.59 1.75 -8.74
C VAL A 74 4.03 1.69 -9.27
N GLU A 75 4.61 2.82 -9.65
CA GLU A 75 6.01 2.89 -10.09
C GLU A 75 6.98 2.37 -9.02
N LYS A 76 6.77 2.74 -7.75
CA LYS A 76 7.55 2.22 -6.61
C LYS A 76 7.36 0.71 -6.43
N GLY A 77 6.12 0.22 -6.46
CA GLY A 77 5.82 -1.20 -6.34
C GLY A 77 6.45 -2.03 -7.47
N LEU A 78 6.41 -1.53 -8.69
CA LEU A 78 7.09 -2.15 -9.84
C LEU A 78 8.61 -2.23 -9.64
N ALA A 79 9.23 -1.15 -9.13
CA ALA A 79 10.68 -1.11 -8.92
C ALA A 79 11.19 -2.15 -7.91
N ILE A 80 10.40 -2.47 -6.88
CA ILE A 80 10.80 -3.43 -5.83
C ILE A 80 10.08 -4.79 -5.90
N ARG A 81 9.33 -5.04 -6.98
CA ARG A 81 8.49 -6.25 -7.17
C ARG A 81 7.44 -6.48 -6.08
N ALA A 82 6.81 -5.41 -5.60
CA ALA A 82 5.71 -5.46 -4.66
C ALA A 82 4.42 -5.02 -5.36
N HIS A 83 3.67 -5.99 -5.89
CA HIS A 83 2.60 -5.77 -6.87
C HIS A 83 1.18 -5.83 -6.29
N THR A 84 0.99 -6.41 -5.09
CA THR A 84 -0.33 -6.57 -4.46
C THR A 84 -0.97 -5.23 -4.12
N ARG A 85 -2.30 -5.20 -4.03
CA ARG A 85 -3.05 -4.01 -3.63
C ARG A 85 -2.51 -3.42 -2.33
N GLU A 86 -2.28 -4.26 -1.31
CA GLU A 86 -1.80 -3.84 0.00
C GLU A 86 -0.41 -3.23 -0.09
N ALA A 87 0.50 -3.81 -0.88
CA ALA A 87 1.84 -3.26 -1.08
C ALA A 87 1.79 -1.88 -1.76
N ILE A 88 0.96 -1.72 -2.79
CA ILE A 88 0.76 -0.42 -3.43
C ILE A 88 0.14 0.60 -2.45
N ALA A 89 -0.83 0.17 -1.63
CA ALA A 89 -1.47 1.01 -0.63
C ALA A 89 -0.48 1.53 0.42
N GLN A 90 0.53 0.74 0.81
CA GLN A 90 1.58 1.21 1.74
C GLN A 90 2.32 2.45 1.24
N PHE A 91 2.56 2.58 -0.07
CA PHE A 91 3.20 3.76 -0.64
C PHE A 91 2.30 5.00 -0.68
N LEU A 92 0.98 4.82 -0.52
CA LEU A 92 0.01 5.91 -0.47
C LEU A 92 -0.13 6.48 0.94
N ILE A 93 0.13 5.67 1.97
CA ILE A 93 0.07 6.14 3.36
C ILE A 93 1.14 7.24 3.56
N PRO A 94 0.76 8.42 4.08
CA PRO A 94 1.72 9.46 4.43
C PRO A 94 2.73 8.88 5.41
N HIS A 95 3.97 8.73 4.96
CA HIS A 95 5.03 8.30 5.86
C HIS A 95 5.33 9.47 6.78
N PRO A 96 5.47 9.23 8.09
CA PRO A 96 5.82 10.28 9.00
C PRO A 96 7.10 10.95 8.52
N SER A 97 7.01 12.25 8.21
CA SER A 97 8.16 12.97 7.70
C SER A 97 9.29 12.87 8.72
N LYS A 98 10.54 12.80 8.27
CA LYS A 98 11.73 12.76 9.15
C LYS A 98 11.76 13.88 10.19
N GLN A 99 10.99 14.95 9.95
CA GLN A 99 10.76 16.09 10.83
C GLN A 99 10.08 15.67 12.15
N TRP A 100 9.17 14.69 12.13
CA TRP A 100 8.54 14.14 13.33
C TRP A 100 9.47 13.20 14.11
N MET A 101 10.57 12.74 13.50
CA MET A 101 11.62 11.98 14.21
C MET A 101 12.71 12.89 14.82
N THR A 102 12.74 14.16 14.47
CA THR A 102 13.67 15.10 15.12
C THR A 102 12.97 15.71 16.33
N PHE A 103 13.25 15.18 17.52
CA PHE A 103 12.77 15.77 18.77
C PHE A 103 13.38 17.18 18.92
N LYS A 104 12.62 18.23 18.63
CA LYS A 104 13.05 19.61 18.87
C LYS A 104 13.13 19.85 20.38
N LEU A 105 14.33 20.13 20.86
CA LEU A 105 14.61 20.51 22.26
C LEU A 105 14.44 22.01 22.52
N ASP A 106 14.08 22.79 21.51
CA ASP A 106 13.83 24.23 21.63
C ASP A 106 12.73 24.49 22.69
N GLY A 107 13.01 25.36 23.66
CA GLY A 107 12.14 25.61 24.82
C GLY A 107 12.11 24.51 25.88
N ARG A 108 12.89 23.43 25.73
CA ARG A 108 12.97 22.29 26.67
C ARG A 108 14.40 21.91 27.01
N GLU A 109 15.24 22.90 27.29
CA GLU A 109 16.68 22.71 27.54
C GLU A 109 16.97 21.74 28.70
N HIS A 110 16.10 21.69 29.71
CA HIS A 110 16.19 20.74 30.82
C HIS A 110 16.14 19.26 30.38
N LEU A 111 15.55 18.94 29.21
CA LEU A 111 15.51 17.59 28.66
C LEU A 111 16.80 17.20 27.93
N ARG A 112 17.69 18.17 27.60
CA ARG A 112 18.95 17.92 26.89
C ARG A 112 19.91 17.03 27.66
N HIS A 113 19.75 16.96 28.99
CA HIS A 113 20.57 16.16 29.89
C HIS A 113 19.92 14.83 30.30
N VAL A 114 18.68 14.57 29.88
CA VAL A 114 18.00 13.31 30.17
C VAL A 114 18.65 12.20 29.34
N ARG A 115 19.44 11.35 30.00
CA ARG A 115 19.86 10.06 29.43
C ARG A 115 18.86 9.01 29.85
N VAL A 116 18.12 8.47 28.86
CA VAL A 116 17.27 7.30 29.09
C VAL A 116 18.19 6.11 29.34
N VAL A 117 18.12 5.53 30.54
CA VAL A 117 18.81 4.28 30.86
C VAL A 117 18.22 3.19 29.97
N GLN A 118 19.08 2.47 29.25
CA GLN A 118 18.60 1.36 28.44
C GLN A 118 17.97 0.31 29.37
N PRO A 119 16.73 -0.14 29.11
CA PRO A 119 16.12 -1.18 29.92
C PRO A 119 16.93 -2.47 29.80
N ASP A 120 17.13 -3.17 30.91
CA ASP A 120 17.76 -4.49 30.90
C ASP A 120 16.77 -5.51 30.32
N LEU A 121 17.01 -5.91 29.08
CA LEU A 121 16.17 -6.86 28.36
C LEU A 121 16.24 -8.27 28.95
N SER A 122 17.24 -8.56 29.80
CA SER A 122 17.39 -9.85 30.48
C SER A 122 16.23 -10.13 31.44
N LEU A 123 15.55 -9.09 31.93
CA LEU A 123 14.36 -9.21 32.78
C LEU A 123 13.19 -9.90 32.08
N TYR A 124 13.06 -9.80 30.75
CA TYR A 124 11.99 -10.50 30.03
C TYR A 124 12.13 -12.04 30.12
N ARG A 125 13.33 -12.54 30.40
CA ARG A 125 13.59 -13.98 30.54
C ARG A 125 12.87 -14.59 31.75
N THR A 126 12.50 -13.80 32.76
CA THR A 126 11.69 -14.30 33.89
C THR A 126 10.25 -14.59 33.49
N LEU A 127 9.73 -13.90 32.47
CA LEU A 127 8.37 -14.15 31.94
C LEU A 127 8.28 -15.45 31.14
N LEU A 128 9.41 -16.00 30.68
CA LEU A 128 9.45 -17.31 30.01
C LEU A 128 9.37 -18.49 31.01
N SER A 129 9.68 -18.25 32.29
CA SER A 129 9.74 -19.30 33.31
C SER A 129 8.37 -19.67 33.90
N ASP A 130 7.38 -18.77 33.83
CA ASP A 130 6.06 -18.94 34.46
C ASP A 130 4.99 -19.48 33.48
N GLY A 131 5.32 -19.59 32.18
CA GLY A 131 4.41 -20.00 31.11
C GLY A 131 4.63 -21.41 30.56
N GLY A 132 5.38 -22.27 31.25
CA GLY A 132 5.79 -23.58 30.75
C GLY A 132 5.77 -24.67 31.82
N ALA A 133 4.67 -24.80 32.55
CA ALA A 133 4.40 -25.98 33.37
C ALA A 133 3.25 -26.78 32.73
N THR A 134 3.62 -27.77 31.92
CA THR A 134 2.80 -28.96 31.64
C THR A 134 3.66 -30.18 31.87
#